data_AF-A0A945K6T4-F1
#
_entry.id   AF-A0A945K6T4-F1
#
_cell.length_a   1.000
_cell.length_b   1.000
_cell.length_c   1.000
_cell.angle_alpha   90.00
_cell.angle_beta   90.00
_cell.angle_gamma   90.00
#
_symmetry.space_group_name_H-M   'P 1'
#
loop_
_entity.id
_entity.type
_entity.pdbx_description
1 polymer ?
#
loop_
_entity_poly.entity_id
_entity_poly.type
_entity_poly.pdbx_seq_one_letter_code
_entity_poly.pdbx_strand_id
1 'polypeptide(L)'
;MKTKLLAAGLLTSLTLTGCGDSESAGDITVTIAGDITNNTTAPVTDTTDVVTGLCAAVTEASFVSFNDDCSQAVVTGTIDTDYSMASGTQYVLSGVVQVGSGNKEISSQAEMDLIVSQGVTLTIEPGTDVRGAADGVLLVTRGSKLEAVGTAAQPITFSSLADENYDGMGEWGGVVIQGFAPQYGQGGTGACFADGESWCNILGEG
;
A
#
# COMPACT_ATOMS: atom_id res chain seq x y z
N MET A 1 31.64 48.16 33.13
CA MET A 1 32.28 47.64 31.92
C MET A 1 31.43 48.01 30.71
N LYS A 2 32.00 48.79 29.79
CA LYS A 2 31.40 49.22 28.52
C LYS A 2 32.21 48.59 27.39
N THR A 3 31.56 47.86 26.49
CA THR A 3 32.05 47.50 25.13
C THR A 3 30.83 47.02 24.35
N LYS A 4 30.17 47.84 23.51
CA LYS A 4 30.52 48.35 22.18
C LYS A 4 30.12 47.40 21.03
N LEU A 5 29.22 47.94 20.18
CA LEU A 5 29.18 47.85 18.70
C LEU A 5 28.78 46.48 18.08
N LEU A 6 28.05 46.33 16.97
CA LEU A 6 27.73 47.16 15.79
C LEU A 6 26.57 46.48 14.99
N ALA A 7 25.76 47.30 14.29
CA ALA A 7 25.26 47.12 12.90
C ALA A 7 24.43 45.86 12.50
N ALA A 8 23.61 45.80 11.45
CA ALA A 8 22.92 46.72 10.55
C ALA A 8 22.12 45.85 9.55
N GLY A 9 20.98 46.36 9.04
CA GLY A 9 20.31 45.87 7.81
C GLY A 9 19.56 44.53 7.96
N LEU A 10 18.51 44.21 7.20
CA LEU A 10 17.93 44.79 6.00
C LEU A 10 16.48 44.24 5.93
N LEU A 11 15.49 45.09 5.66
CA LEU A 11 14.17 44.63 5.21
C LEU A 11 14.30 44.11 3.77
N THR A 12 13.84 42.89 3.51
CA THR A 12 13.34 42.49 2.18
C THR A 12 12.23 41.46 2.33
N SER A 13 11.01 41.91 2.07
CA SER A 13 9.82 41.10 1.84
C SER A 13 10.00 40.26 0.57
N LEU A 14 9.92 38.93 0.70
CA LEU A 14 9.67 38.04 -0.44
C LEU A 14 8.18 37.75 -0.50
N THR A 15 7.47 38.46 -1.38
CA THR A 15 6.19 37.98 -1.90
C THR A 15 6.48 36.90 -2.93
N LEU A 16 6.11 35.66 -2.61
CA LEU A 16 6.18 34.55 -3.55
C LEU A 16 5.01 34.69 -4.54
N THR A 17 5.26 35.34 -5.67
CA THR A 17 4.38 35.26 -6.84
C THR A 17 4.55 33.86 -7.44
N GLY A 18 3.62 32.96 -7.14
CA GLY A 18 3.45 31.71 -7.88
C GLY A 18 2.76 32.01 -9.21
N CYS A 19 3.49 31.82 -10.31
CA CYS A 19 2.98 31.79 -11.67
C CYS A 19 3.51 30.49 -12.29
N GLY A 20 2.63 29.64 -12.82
CA GLY A 20 3.01 28.33 -13.35
C GLY A 20 1.82 27.40 -13.62
N ASP A 21 0.91 27.88 -14.47
CA ASP A 21 0.17 27.20 -15.54
C ASP A 21 -0.15 25.70 -15.42
N SER A 22 -1.44 25.40 -15.31
CA SER A 22 -2.09 24.33 -16.10
C SER A 22 -3.53 24.75 -16.32
N GLU A 23 -3.71 25.62 -17.32
CA GLU A 23 -5.00 25.99 -17.86
C GLU A 23 -5.74 24.71 -18.28
N SER A 24 -6.93 24.51 -17.70
CA SER A 24 -7.96 23.62 -18.22
C SER A 24 -8.08 23.89 -19.71
N ALA A 25 -7.79 22.88 -20.54
CA ALA A 25 -8.00 22.98 -21.98
C ALA A 25 -9.47 23.37 -22.21
N GLY A 26 -9.67 24.63 -22.59
CA GLY A 26 -10.96 25.13 -23.04
C GLY A 26 -11.40 24.33 -24.26
N ASP A 27 -12.70 24.04 -24.31
CA ASP A 27 -13.37 23.33 -25.38
C ASP A 27 -12.87 23.76 -26.78
N ILE A 28 -12.55 22.77 -27.60
CA ILE A 28 -12.31 22.98 -29.02
C ILE A 28 -13.67 23.18 -29.70
N THR A 29 -14.06 24.41 -30.00
CA THR A 29 -15.22 24.68 -30.85
C THR A 29 -14.80 24.71 -32.32
N VAL A 30 -15.11 23.66 -33.07
CA VAL A 30 -14.98 23.63 -34.53
C VAL A 30 -16.27 24.20 -35.14
N THR A 31 -16.23 25.43 -35.67
CA THR A 31 -17.35 25.99 -36.44
C THR A 31 -17.20 25.61 -37.91
N ILE A 32 -17.91 24.55 -38.35
CA ILE A 32 -18.05 24.23 -39.77
C ILE A 32 -19.21 25.07 -40.32
N ALA A 33 -18.90 26.05 -41.16
CA ALA A 33 -19.91 26.76 -41.94
C ALA A 33 -20.35 25.88 -43.12
N GLY A 34 -21.49 25.21 -42.96
CA GLY A 34 -22.27 24.64 -44.05
C GLY A 34 -22.16 23.13 -44.24
N ASP A 35 -22.99 22.37 -43.52
CA ASP A 35 -23.92 21.40 -44.09
C ASP A 35 -24.91 20.97 -43.00
N ILE A 36 -26.21 21.15 -43.22
CA ILE A 36 -27.23 20.74 -42.23
C ILE A 36 -27.61 19.30 -42.54
N THR A 37 -27.01 18.35 -41.83
CA THR A 37 -27.65 17.05 -41.61
C THR A 37 -27.93 16.86 -40.13
N ASN A 38 -29.20 16.56 -39.88
CA ASN A 38 -29.91 16.52 -38.62
C ASN A 38 -29.25 15.58 -37.60
N ASN A 39 -28.57 16.10 -36.58
CA ASN A 39 -28.21 15.33 -35.39
C ASN A 39 -29.06 15.80 -34.21
N THR A 40 -30.22 15.16 -34.06
CA THR A 40 -30.94 15.18 -32.80
C THR A 40 -30.12 14.39 -31.81
N THR A 41 -29.22 15.09 -31.10
CA THR A 41 -28.42 14.52 -30.02
C THR A 41 -29.38 13.97 -28.97
N ALA A 42 -29.53 12.64 -28.97
CA ALA A 42 -30.04 11.91 -27.83
C ALA A 42 -29.24 12.34 -26.58
N PRO A 43 -29.85 12.38 -25.39
CA PRO A 43 -29.10 12.67 -24.18
C PRO A 43 -27.91 11.72 -24.12
N VAL A 44 -26.71 12.25 -23.89
CA VAL A 44 -25.56 11.45 -23.48
C VAL A 44 -26.00 10.79 -22.19
N THR A 45 -26.48 9.56 -22.28
CA THR A 45 -26.58 8.67 -21.15
C THR A 45 -25.16 8.51 -20.66
N ASP A 46 -24.89 9.07 -19.50
CA ASP A 46 -23.81 8.66 -18.61
C ASP A 46 -23.76 7.14 -18.64
N THR A 47 -22.83 6.61 -19.43
CA THR A 47 -22.60 5.18 -19.49
C THR A 47 -22.05 4.84 -18.13
N THR A 48 -22.92 4.35 -17.25
CA THR A 48 -22.48 3.51 -16.14
C THR A 48 -21.55 2.47 -16.74
N ASP A 49 -20.24 2.64 -16.54
CA ASP A 49 -19.25 1.69 -17.01
C ASP A 49 -19.67 0.32 -16.45
N VAL A 50 -20.13 -0.56 -17.33
CA VAL A 50 -20.42 -1.93 -16.95
C VAL A 50 -19.06 -2.57 -16.75
N VAL A 51 -18.61 -2.58 -15.50
CA VAL A 51 -17.38 -3.26 -15.12
C VAL A 51 -17.57 -4.74 -15.44
N THR A 52 -16.79 -5.26 -16.39
CA THR A 52 -16.83 -6.65 -16.84
C THR A 52 -15.46 -7.30 -16.64
N GLY A 53 -15.41 -8.64 -16.71
CA GLY A 53 -14.15 -9.37 -16.56
C GLY A 53 -13.60 -9.31 -15.13
N LEU A 54 -12.27 -9.32 -15.00
CA LEU A 54 -11.58 -9.32 -13.70
C LEU A 54 -11.87 -8.07 -12.88
N CYS A 55 -12.09 -6.92 -13.53
CA CYS A 55 -12.39 -5.68 -12.84
C CYS A 55 -13.70 -5.73 -12.02
N ALA A 56 -14.62 -6.65 -12.33
CA ALA A 56 -15.84 -6.84 -11.54
C ALA A 56 -15.59 -7.63 -10.24
N ALA A 57 -14.44 -8.30 -10.12
CA ALA A 57 -14.09 -9.15 -8.99
C ALA A 57 -13.12 -8.47 -8.00
N VAL A 58 -12.37 -7.47 -8.44
CA VAL A 58 -11.40 -6.76 -7.60
C VAL A 58 -12.07 -5.72 -6.71
N THR A 59 -11.43 -5.40 -5.59
CA THR A 59 -11.83 -4.31 -4.70
C THR A 59 -10.80 -3.19 -4.78
N GLU A 60 -11.27 -1.97 -5.08
CA GLU A 60 -10.44 -0.76 -5.10
C GLU A 60 -10.09 -0.31 -3.68
N ALA A 61 -8.86 0.16 -3.47
CA ALA A 61 -8.41 0.76 -2.23
C ALA A 61 -7.25 1.73 -2.48
N SER A 62 -6.95 2.60 -1.50
CA SER A 62 -5.89 3.61 -1.63
C SER A 62 -4.48 3.05 -1.78
N PHE A 63 -4.26 1.81 -1.32
CA PHE A 63 -2.96 1.12 -1.33
C PHE A 63 -2.75 0.21 -2.56
N VAL A 64 -3.72 0.12 -3.47
CA VAL A 64 -3.67 -0.75 -4.65
C VAL A 64 -4.04 0.03 -5.91
N SER A 65 -3.32 -0.21 -7.00
CA SER A 65 -3.64 0.36 -8.31
C SER A 65 -3.69 -0.74 -9.36
N PHE A 66 -4.85 -0.91 -9.99
CA PHE A 66 -5.05 -1.88 -11.07
C PHE A 66 -4.71 -1.29 -12.44
N ASN A 67 -4.30 -2.14 -13.38
CA ASN A 67 -4.26 -1.80 -14.79
C ASN A 67 -5.67 -1.84 -15.43
N ASP A 68 -5.78 -1.41 -16.67
CA ASP A 68 -7.08 -1.22 -17.35
C ASP A 68 -7.97 -2.48 -17.41
N ASP A 69 -7.38 -3.68 -17.40
CA ASP A 69 -8.10 -4.96 -17.44
C ASP A 69 -8.12 -5.71 -16.09
N CYS A 70 -7.55 -5.09 -15.05
CA CYS A 70 -7.39 -5.63 -13.70
C CYS A 70 -6.69 -7.00 -13.63
N SER A 71 -5.93 -7.38 -14.66
CA SER A 71 -5.09 -8.57 -14.64
C SER A 71 -3.84 -8.40 -13.80
N GLN A 72 -3.43 -7.16 -13.52
CA GLN A 72 -2.32 -6.84 -12.64
C GLN A 72 -2.66 -5.67 -11.72
N ALA A 73 -2.15 -5.72 -10.50
CA ALA A 73 -2.26 -4.66 -9.52
C ALA A 73 -0.90 -4.38 -8.88
N VAL A 74 -0.58 -3.11 -8.62
CA VAL A 74 0.57 -2.73 -7.79
C VAL A 74 0.05 -2.37 -6.40
N VAL A 75 0.66 -2.96 -5.37
CA VAL A 75 0.31 -2.74 -3.96
C VAL A 75 1.47 -2.03 -3.27
N THR A 76 1.17 -0.97 -2.53
CA THR A 76 2.16 -0.14 -1.84
C THR A 76 1.67 0.31 -0.46
N GLY A 77 2.59 0.66 0.44
CA GLY A 77 2.24 1.27 1.71
C GLY A 77 1.56 0.31 2.68
N THR A 78 0.45 0.73 3.28
CA THR A 78 -0.22 -0.01 4.35
C THR A 78 -1.64 -0.43 3.93
N ILE A 79 -1.92 -1.72 4.05
CA ILE A 79 -3.26 -2.30 4.05
C ILE A 79 -3.82 -2.11 5.46
N ASP A 80 -4.59 -1.05 5.64
CA ASP A 80 -5.13 -0.57 6.92
C ASP A 80 -6.61 -0.93 7.15
N THR A 81 -7.16 -1.74 6.25
CA THR A 81 -8.50 -2.34 6.33
C THR A 81 -8.43 -3.79 5.87
N ASP A 82 -9.41 -4.60 6.28
CA ASP A 82 -9.60 -5.94 5.70
C ASP A 82 -9.66 -5.84 4.17
N TYR A 83 -8.89 -6.69 3.49
CA TYR A 83 -8.76 -6.65 2.05
C TYR A 83 -8.67 -8.07 1.47
N SER A 84 -9.23 -8.25 0.28
CA SER A 84 -9.20 -9.53 -0.44
C SER A 84 -8.51 -9.36 -1.80
N MET A 85 -7.42 -10.09 -2.00
CA MET A 85 -6.75 -10.22 -3.30
C MET A 85 -7.49 -11.27 -4.14
N ALA A 86 -8.14 -10.81 -5.20
CA ALA A 86 -8.97 -11.62 -6.07
C ALA A 86 -8.13 -12.56 -6.95
N SER A 87 -8.67 -13.76 -7.19
CA SER A 87 -8.06 -14.73 -8.10
C SER A 87 -8.04 -14.22 -9.55
N GLY A 88 -7.04 -14.64 -10.32
CA GLY A 88 -6.85 -14.21 -11.71
C GLY A 88 -6.15 -12.86 -11.88
N THR A 89 -5.97 -12.09 -10.81
CA THR A 89 -5.13 -10.88 -10.79
C THR A 89 -3.75 -11.19 -10.19
N GLN A 90 -2.70 -10.69 -10.84
CA GLN A 90 -1.35 -10.70 -10.29
C GLN A 90 -1.13 -9.46 -9.41
N TYR A 91 -0.81 -9.65 -8.14
CA TYR A 91 -0.53 -8.55 -7.21
C TYR A 91 0.96 -8.35 -7.03
N VAL A 92 1.48 -7.19 -7.42
CA VAL A 92 2.88 -6.80 -7.33
C VAL A 92 3.12 -5.97 -6.07
N LEU A 93 3.91 -6.46 -5.14
CA LEU A 93 4.35 -5.74 -3.94
C LEU A 93 5.52 -4.83 -4.31
N SER A 94 5.34 -3.52 -4.19
CA SER A 94 6.38 -2.52 -4.44
C SER A 94 6.79 -1.85 -3.14
N GLY A 95 8.03 -2.07 -2.71
CA GLY A 95 8.50 -1.73 -1.37
C GLY A 95 7.90 -2.61 -0.26
N VAL A 96 7.97 -2.12 0.98
CA VAL A 96 7.39 -2.81 2.13
C VAL A 96 5.89 -2.56 2.19
N VAL A 97 5.11 -3.58 1.85
CA VAL A 97 3.65 -3.60 1.99
C VAL A 97 3.28 -4.13 3.37
N GLN A 98 2.74 -3.25 4.21
CA GLN A 98 2.37 -3.56 5.59
C GLN A 98 0.90 -3.98 5.68
N VAL A 99 0.61 -5.06 6.41
CA VAL A 99 -0.77 -5.46 6.76
C VAL A 99 -1.02 -5.06 8.21
N GLY A 100 -1.84 -4.02 8.39
CA GLY A 100 -2.06 -3.33 9.65
C GLY A 100 -0.85 -2.52 10.13
N SER A 101 -0.90 -2.07 11.39
CA SER A 101 0.09 -1.14 11.97
C SER A 101 0.54 -1.55 13.38
N GLY A 102 0.68 -2.86 13.61
CA GLY A 102 1.10 -3.44 14.89
C GLY A 102 2.61 -3.46 15.13
N ASN A 103 3.42 -3.04 14.16
CA ASN A 103 4.89 -2.96 14.20
C ASN A 103 5.39 -1.71 14.97
N LYS A 104 4.82 -1.45 16.16
CA LYS A 104 5.16 -0.30 17.00
C LYS A 104 5.56 -0.73 18.40
N GLU A 105 6.36 0.05 19.10
CA GLU A 105 6.70 -0.25 20.49
C GLU A 105 5.43 -0.40 21.35
N ILE A 106 5.41 -1.44 22.19
CA ILE A 106 4.32 -1.70 23.15
C ILE A 106 4.85 -1.43 24.55
N SER A 107 4.21 -0.53 25.27
CA SER A 107 4.59 -0.11 26.63
C SER A 107 3.58 -0.52 27.70
N SER A 108 2.42 -1.05 27.30
CA SER A 108 1.38 -1.50 28.22
C SER A 108 0.46 -2.57 27.62
N GLN A 109 -0.25 -3.29 28.49
CA GLN A 109 -1.27 -4.27 28.07
C GLN A 109 -2.39 -3.60 27.24
N ALA A 110 -2.80 -2.39 27.60
CA ALA A 110 -3.82 -1.66 26.86
C ALA A 110 -3.40 -1.35 25.42
N GLU A 111 -2.11 -1.06 25.19
CA GLU A 111 -1.57 -0.84 23.85
C GLU A 111 -1.53 -2.13 23.03
N MET A 112 -1.16 -3.26 23.66
CA MET A 112 -1.28 -4.57 23.02
C MET A 112 -2.73 -4.85 22.62
N ASP A 113 -3.68 -4.68 23.53
CA ASP A 113 -5.08 -4.98 23.29
C ASP A 113 -5.64 -4.11 22.14
N LEU A 114 -5.18 -2.86 22.04
CA LEU A 114 -5.48 -1.99 20.90
C LEU A 114 -4.87 -2.51 19.60
N ILE A 115 -3.62 -2.97 19.59
CA ILE A 115 -3.01 -3.57 18.39
C ILE A 115 -3.79 -4.79 17.91
N VAL A 116 -4.18 -5.67 18.84
CA VAL A 116 -4.97 -6.87 18.51
C VAL A 116 -6.34 -6.48 17.98
N SER A 117 -7.04 -5.56 18.63
CA SER A 117 -8.40 -5.16 18.23
C SER A 117 -8.46 -4.32 16.95
N GLN A 118 -7.36 -3.67 16.57
CA GLN A 118 -7.23 -2.90 15.32
C GLN A 118 -6.51 -3.68 14.21
N GLY A 119 -6.15 -4.94 14.45
CA GLY A 119 -5.57 -5.82 13.45
C GLY A 119 -6.51 -6.00 12.26
N VAL A 120 -5.93 -6.12 11.07
CA VAL A 120 -6.69 -6.33 9.82
C VAL A 120 -6.34 -7.68 9.19
N THR A 121 -7.22 -8.19 8.35
CA THR A 121 -7.05 -9.44 7.64
C THR A 121 -6.80 -9.19 6.16
N LEU A 122 -5.63 -9.59 5.67
CA LEU A 122 -5.39 -9.76 4.25
C LEU A 122 -5.81 -11.18 3.86
N THR A 123 -6.85 -11.30 3.05
CA THR A 123 -7.28 -12.57 2.45
C THR A 123 -6.75 -12.67 1.02
N ILE A 124 -6.24 -13.83 0.65
CA ILE A 124 -5.74 -14.11 -0.70
C ILE A 124 -6.52 -15.31 -1.23
N GLU A 125 -7.26 -15.09 -2.32
CA GLU A 125 -8.04 -16.14 -2.95
C GLU A 125 -7.14 -17.24 -3.55
N PRO A 126 -7.62 -18.50 -3.61
CA PRO A 126 -6.91 -19.57 -4.31
C PRO A 126 -6.63 -19.22 -5.78
N GLY A 127 -5.44 -19.54 -6.27
CA GLY A 127 -5.05 -19.25 -7.66
C GLY A 127 -4.45 -17.87 -7.88
N THR A 128 -4.19 -17.10 -6.82
CA THR A 128 -3.58 -15.77 -6.91
C THR A 128 -2.05 -15.83 -6.91
N ASP A 129 -1.45 -15.03 -7.80
CA ASP A 129 -0.01 -14.76 -7.83
C ASP A 129 0.32 -13.45 -7.10
N VAL A 130 1.15 -13.54 -6.07
CA VAL A 130 1.72 -12.38 -5.35
C VAL A 130 3.21 -12.29 -5.68
N ARG A 131 3.60 -11.19 -6.32
CA ARG A 131 4.95 -10.98 -6.85
C ARG A 131 5.65 -9.86 -6.11
N GLY A 132 6.81 -10.11 -5.50
CA GLY A 132 7.64 -9.07 -4.93
C GLY A 132 8.50 -8.39 -5.99
N ALA A 133 8.46 -7.07 -6.08
CA ALA A 133 9.52 -6.31 -6.74
C ALA A 133 10.87 -6.50 -6.01
N ALA A 134 11.96 -5.93 -6.53
CA ALA A 134 13.29 -6.06 -5.93
C ALA A 134 13.36 -5.65 -4.45
N ASP A 135 12.55 -4.67 -4.05
CA ASP A 135 12.38 -4.18 -2.67
C ASP A 135 11.04 -4.64 -2.03
N GLY A 136 10.32 -5.54 -2.71
CA GLY A 136 9.00 -6.01 -2.33
C GLY A 136 9.04 -6.90 -1.09
N VAL A 137 8.28 -6.54 -0.07
CA VAL A 137 8.08 -7.33 1.16
C VAL A 137 6.60 -7.32 1.49
N LEU A 138 6.05 -8.48 1.84
CA LEU A 138 4.76 -8.53 2.54
C LEU A 138 5.02 -8.63 4.04
N LEU A 139 4.75 -7.55 4.76
CA LEU A 139 4.93 -7.47 6.20
C LEU A 139 3.58 -7.54 6.92
N VAL A 140 3.24 -8.71 7.45
CA VAL A 140 2.06 -8.89 8.31
C VAL A 140 2.43 -8.50 9.73
N THR A 141 1.90 -7.37 10.19
CA THR A 141 2.24 -6.82 11.51
C THR A 141 1.44 -7.49 12.63
N ARG A 142 1.91 -7.34 13.87
CA ARG A 142 1.26 -7.95 15.05
C ARG A 142 -0.22 -7.55 15.15
N GLY A 143 -1.07 -8.47 15.55
CA GLY A 143 -2.53 -8.28 15.64
C GLY A 143 -3.25 -8.51 14.30
N SER A 144 -2.58 -8.29 13.16
CA SER A 144 -3.13 -8.57 11.84
C SER A 144 -3.03 -10.04 11.44
N LYS A 145 -3.69 -10.41 10.35
CA LYS A 145 -3.80 -11.77 9.84
C LYS A 145 -3.55 -11.85 8.34
N LEU A 146 -2.93 -12.94 7.91
CA LEU A 146 -2.89 -13.38 6.52
C LEU A 146 -3.70 -14.67 6.38
N GLU A 147 -4.75 -14.64 5.55
CA GLU A 147 -5.55 -15.79 5.16
C GLU A 147 -5.26 -16.16 3.70
N ALA A 148 -4.36 -17.14 3.50
CA ALA A 148 -3.98 -17.61 2.18
C ALA A 148 -4.14 -19.14 2.11
N VAL A 149 -5.36 -19.60 1.85
CA VAL A 149 -5.72 -21.04 1.84
C VAL A 149 -5.90 -21.53 0.40
N GLY A 150 -4.79 -21.77 -0.29
CA GLY A 150 -4.78 -22.34 -1.64
C GLY A 150 -5.08 -23.84 -1.68
N THR A 151 -5.24 -24.38 -2.89
CA THR A 151 -5.36 -25.83 -3.13
C THR A 151 -4.30 -26.31 -4.11
N ALA A 152 -4.10 -27.63 -4.24
CA ALA A 152 -3.18 -28.15 -5.26
C ALA A 152 -3.61 -27.80 -6.71
N ALA A 153 -4.91 -27.61 -6.95
CA ALA A 153 -5.44 -27.22 -8.26
C ALA A 153 -5.40 -25.71 -8.49
N GLN A 154 -5.41 -24.92 -7.41
CA GLN A 154 -5.39 -23.46 -7.41
C GLN A 154 -4.45 -22.99 -6.30
N PRO A 155 -3.13 -23.13 -6.49
CA PRO A 155 -2.16 -22.72 -5.49
C PRO A 155 -2.16 -21.20 -5.34
N ILE A 156 -1.73 -20.72 -4.18
CA ILE A 156 -1.35 -19.32 -4.00
C ILE A 156 0.17 -19.29 -4.09
N THR A 157 0.70 -18.45 -4.98
CA THR A 157 2.14 -18.39 -5.25
C THR A 157 2.70 -17.06 -4.80
N PHE A 158 3.68 -17.10 -3.90
CA PHE A 158 4.50 -15.94 -3.55
C PHE A 158 5.90 -16.10 -4.17
N SER A 159 6.37 -15.09 -4.90
CA SER A 159 7.65 -15.18 -5.63
C SER A 159 8.16 -13.81 -6.05
N SER A 160 9.35 -13.74 -6.65
CA SER A 160 9.82 -12.48 -7.25
C SER A 160 9.07 -12.18 -8.54
N LEU A 161 8.96 -10.90 -8.86
CA LEU A 161 8.55 -10.41 -10.18
C LEU A 161 9.63 -10.67 -11.24
N ALA A 162 10.90 -10.77 -10.84
CA ALA A 162 12.03 -10.95 -11.76
C ALA A 162 12.26 -12.42 -12.17
N ASP A 163 11.55 -13.36 -11.56
CA ASP A 163 11.84 -14.80 -11.68
C ASP A 163 10.59 -15.64 -11.94
N GLU A 164 10.62 -16.33 -13.08
CA GLU A 164 9.59 -17.28 -13.51
C GLU A 164 9.91 -18.75 -13.12
N ASN A 165 11.17 -19.07 -12.80
CA ASN A 165 11.65 -20.43 -12.54
C ASN A 165 11.86 -20.75 -11.05
N TYR A 166 11.76 -19.74 -10.18
CA TYR A 166 11.88 -19.83 -8.72
C TYR A 166 13.27 -20.26 -8.21
N ASP A 167 14.34 -19.97 -8.96
CA ASP A 167 15.72 -20.28 -8.59
C ASP A 167 16.58 -19.06 -8.20
N GLY A 168 16.02 -17.86 -8.33
CA GLY A 168 16.68 -16.60 -8.00
C GLY A 168 16.83 -16.36 -6.49
N MET A 169 17.98 -15.81 -6.09
CA MET A 169 18.28 -15.48 -4.69
C MET A 169 18.28 -13.96 -4.47
N GLY A 170 17.58 -13.51 -3.43
CA GLY A 170 17.60 -12.10 -2.98
C GLY A 170 16.84 -11.14 -3.90
N GLU A 171 15.90 -11.65 -4.70
CA GLU A 171 15.17 -10.86 -5.69
C GLU A 171 13.88 -10.20 -5.15
N TRP A 172 13.53 -10.51 -3.90
CA TRP A 172 12.49 -9.86 -3.12
C TRP A 172 12.69 -10.22 -1.64
N GLY A 173 12.07 -9.48 -0.72
CA GLY A 173 12.29 -9.65 0.71
C GLY A 173 11.38 -10.68 1.40
N GLY A 174 10.46 -11.30 0.66
CA GLY A 174 9.65 -12.41 1.17
C GLY A 174 8.38 -11.99 1.92
N VAL A 175 7.78 -12.98 2.59
CA VAL A 175 6.67 -12.77 3.53
C VAL A 175 7.23 -12.78 4.94
N VAL A 176 6.99 -11.70 5.69
CA VAL A 176 7.36 -11.54 7.08
C VAL A 176 6.08 -11.51 7.91
N ILE A 177 6.00 -12.37 8.93
CA ILE A 177 4.86 -12.42 9.85
C ILE A 177 5.36 -12.12 11.26
N GLN A 178 4.85 -11.04 11.83
CA GLN A 178 5.17 -10.61 13.18
C GLN A 178 4.10 -11.07 14.15
N GLY A 179 4.52 -11.68 15.26
CA GLY A 179 3.65 -12.13 16.33
C GLY A 179 4.05 -11.53 17.67
N PHE A 180 3.32 -11.87 18.73
CA PHE A 180 3.65 -11.46 20.09
C PHE A 180 4.55 -12.48 20.79
N ALA A 181 5.37 -13.23 20.04
CA ALA A 181 6.19 -14.28 20.62
C ALA A 181 7.22 -13.68 21.60
N PRO A 182 7.37 -14.24 22.82
CA PRO A 182 8.49 -13.90 23.67
C PRO A 182 9.81 -14.25 22.97
N GLN A 183 10.85 -13.43 23.18
CA GLN A 183 12.19 -13.75 22.68
C GLN A 183 13.14 -14.08 23.83
N TYR A 184 13.82 -15.22 23.71
CA TYR A 184 14.89 -15.63 24.62
C TYR A 184 16.24 -15.29 24.01
N GLY A 185 16.94 -14.29 24.55
CA GLY A 185 18.24 -13.83 24.08
C GLY A 185 18.37 -12.30 24.13
N GLN A 186 19.55 -11.76 23.81
CA GLN A 186 19.76 -10.32 23.76
C GLN A 186 19.12 -9.74 22.49
N GLY A 187 17.81 -9.47 22.53
CA GLY A 187 17.17 -8.50 21.64
C GLY A 187 17.59 -7.09 22.06
N GLY A 188 17.58 -6.13 21.13
CA GLY A 188 18.14 -4.78 21.28
C GLY A 188 17.62 -3.89 22.43
N THR A 189 16.76 -4.41 23.31
CA THR A 189 16.15 -3.73 24.47
C THR A 189 16.26 -4.52 25.78
N GLY A 190 16.80 -5.75 25.78
CA GLY A 190 16.94 -6.58 26.97
C GLY A 190 16.10 -7.86 26.96
N ALA A 191 15.85 -8.41 28.14
CA ALA A 191 15.08 -9.64 28.34
C ALA A 191 13.60 -9.44 28.00
N CYS A 192 13.11 -10.05 26.92
CA CYS A 192 11.69 -10.10 26.56
C CYS A 192 10.97 -11.29 27.21
N PHE A 193 10.92 -11.30 28.54
CA PHE A 193 10.27 -12.35 29.33
C PHE A 193 9.87 -11.87 30.73
N ALA A 194 9.67 -10.57 30.94
CA ALA A 194 9.23 -10.07 32.23
C ALA A 194 7.86 -10.64 32.59
N ASP A 195 7.67 -11.02 33.86
CA ASP A 195 6.39 -11.53 34.34
C ASP A 195 5.28 -10.49 34.10
N GLY A 196 4.27 -10.87 33.31
CA GLY A 196 3.14 -10.01 32.96
C GLY A 196 3.23 -9.33 31.59
N GLU A 197 4.37 -9.41 30.89
CA GLU A 197 4.51 -8.93 29.51
C GLU A 197 4.30 -10.10 28.54
N SER A 198 3.25 -10.01 27.71
CA SER A 198 2.95 -10.99 26.66
C SER A 198 3.48 -10.55 25.29
N TRP A 199 4.32 -9.51 25.24
CA TRP A 199 4.95 -8.96 24.03
C TRP A 199 6.46 -8.85 24.18
N CYS A 200 7.13 -8.62 23.06
CA CYS A 200 8.52 -8.25 22.99
C CYS A 200 8.68 -7.08 22.00
N ASN A 201 9.50 -6.09 22.36
CA ASN A 201 9.86 -4.99 21.47
C ASN A 201 11.27 -5.23 20.93
N ILE A 202 11.36 -5.79 19.72
CA ILE A 202 12.64 -6.02 19.05
C ILE A 202 12.98 -4.83 18.14
N LEU A 203 14.18 -4.28 18.33
CA LEU A 203 14.72 -3.26 17.41
C LEU A 203 14.84 -3.87 16.01
N GLY A 204 14.22 -3.23 15.02
CA GLY A 204 14.20 -3.69 13.63
C GLY A 204 13.08 -4.68 13.31
N GLU A 205 12.16 -4.94 14.24
CA GLU A 205 10.87 -5.62 13.95
C GLU A 205 9.87 -4.66 13.30
N GLY A 206 10.35 -3.74 12.46
CA GLY A 206 9.61 -2.65 11.83
C GLY A 206 10.54 -1.74 11.07
#